data_AF-A0A0F0CDS7-F1
#
_entry.id   AF-A0A0F0CDS7-F1
#
_cell.length_a   1.000
_cell.length_b   1.000
_cell.length_c   1.000
_cell.angle_alpha   90.00
_cell.angle_beta   90.00
_cell.angle_gamma   90.00
#
_symmetry.space_group_name_H-M   'P 1'
#
loop_
_entity.id
_entity.type
_entity.pdbx_description
1 polymer ?
#
loop_
_entity_poly.entity_id
_entity_poly.type
_entity_poly.pdbx_seq_one_letter_code
_entity_poly.pdbx_strand_id
1 'polypeptide(L)'
;MKFITEDDLRLAYKSVPFTSYVIMPQERLTPGGRQFLIDRQIRICDSSPPDPGEAGLGRKEDIRLSGADCKISSDTAAFIRTVQALLLQTGSDLLEINVLTAQEIFTLERRVAGLLKERPAQGPECIGCAGITPDNWDCLLEDCFEVTGFHAQSPRGREIVRLHLLRCTLRQLAGKIPEHQRKLVYPVINRLSQMICLAFGGNTCQKKH
;
A
#
# COMPACT_ATOMS: atom_id res chain seq x y z
N MET A 1 24.32 -21.34 17.39
CA MET A 1 22.97 -21.92 17.22
C MET A 1 22.02 -21.17 18.13
N LYS A 2 20.95 -20.61 17.58
CA LYS A 2 19.97 -19.81 18.33
C LYS A 2 18.74 -20.67 18.61
N PHE A 3 18.24 -20.66 19.84
CA PHE A 3 17.02 -21.36 20.20
C PHE A 3 15.85 -20.39 20.19
N ILE A 4 14.77 -20.77 19.52
CA ILE A 4 13.51 -20.02 19.49
C ILE A 4 12.58 -20.60 20.54
N THR A 5 12.27 -19.80 21.55
CA THR A 5 11.41 -20.19 22.66
C THR A 5 9.95 -19.87 22.37
N GLU A 6 9.04 -20.41 23.19
CA GLU A 6 7.63 -20.07 23.12
C GLU A 6 7.38 -18.57 23.36
N ASP A 7 8.11 -17.94 24.28
CA ASP A 7 7.92 -16.53 24.60
C ASP A 7 8.36 -15.63 23.44
N ASP A 8 9.40 -16.01 22.69
CA ASP A 8 9.80 -15.32 21.45
C ASP A 8 8.67 -15.37 20.41
N LEU A 9 8.04 -16.54 20.24
CA LEU A 9 6.93 -16.73 19.31
C LEU A 9 5.67 -15.99 19.78
N ARG A 10 5.39 -15.95 21.08
CA ARG A 10 4.29 -15.19 21.66
C ARG A 10 4.45 -13.70 21.44
N LEU A 11 5.66 -13.16 21.65
CA LEU A 11 5.97 -11.75 21.40
C LEU A 11 5.82 -11.40 19.92
N ALA A 12 6.35 -12.25 19.02
CA ALA A 12 6.19 -12.08 17.58
C ALA A 12 4.71 -12.17 17.14
N TYR A 13 3.94 -13.10 17.71
CA TYR A 13 2.53 -13.30 17.33
C TYR A 13 1.64 -12.18 17.88
N LYS A 14 1.98 -11.62 19.06
CA LYS A 14 1.29 -10.45 19.63
C LYS A 14 1.52 -9.18 18.81
N SER A 15 2.72 -8.99 18.25
CA SER A 15 3.01 -7.83 17.42
C SER A 15 2.36 -7.94 16.05
N VAL A 16 2.49 -9.10 15.39
CA VAL A 16 1.86 -9.41 14.10
C VAL A 16 1.46 -10.89 14.07
N PRO A 17 0.16 -11.23 13.99
CA PRO A 17 -0.29 -12.61 13.85
C PRO A 17 0.21 -13.26 12.55
N PHE A 18 0.65 -14.51 12.61
CA PHE A 18 1.18 -15.28 11.46
C PHE A 18 0.64 -16.70 11.40
N THR A 19 0.51 -17.27 10.20
CA THR A 19 -0.03 -18.63 9.96
C THR A 19 1.04 -19.65 9.55
N SER A 20 2.30 -19.21 9.38
CA SER A 20 3.45 -20.07 9.11
C SER A 20 4.72 -19.54 9.78
N TYR A 21 5.63 -20.44 10.16
CA TYR A 21 6.91 -20.16 10.78
C TYR A 21 8.03 -20.95 10.10
N VAL A 22 9.04 -20.24 9.59
CA VAL A 22 10.20 -20.84 8.91
C VAL A 22 11.36 -20.96 9.89
N ILE A 23 11.94 -22.14 10.01
CA ILE A 23 13.15 -22.36 10.80
C ILE A 23 14.37 -22.12 9.91
N MET A 24 15.16 -21.11 10.25
CA MET A 24 16.42 -20.85 9.56
C MET A 24 17.46 -21.93 9.88
N PRO A 25 18.45 -22.22 9.00
CA PRO A 25 19.41 -23.31 9.20
C PRO A 25 20.26 -23.21 10.48
N GLN A 26 20.34 -22.03 11.10
CA GLN A 26 21.07 -21.78 12.35
C GLN A 26 20.17 -21.67 13.59
N GLU A 27 18.85 -21.86 13.42
CA GLU A 27 17.83 -21.76 14.45
C GLU A 27 17.24 -23.12 14.79
N ARG A 28 16.87 -23.33 16.06
CA ARG A 28 16.15 -24.53 16.50
C ARG A 28 14.99 -24.13 17.40
N LEU A 29 13.82 -24.73 17.18
CA LEU A 29 12.68 -24.57 18.08
C LEU A 29 12.91 -25.35 19.38
N THR A 30 12.55 -24.75 20.51
CA THR A 30 12.39 -25.49 21.76
C THR A 30 11.09 -26.32 21.72
N PRO A 31 10.96 -27.36 22.57
CA PRO A 31 9.72 -28.13 22.66
C PRO A 31 8.48 -27.25 22.90
N GLY A 32 8.58 -26.26 23.78
CA GLY A 32 7.50 -25.29 24.04
C GLY A 32 7.18 -24.43 22.82
N GLY A 33 8.20 -23.93 22.12
CA GLY A 33 8.00 -23.15 20.89
C GLY A 33 7.31 -23.96 19.79
N ARG A 34 7.67 -25.24 19.64
CA ARG A 34 7.01 -26.14 18.69
C ARG A 34 5.55 -26.40 19.05
N GLN A 35 5.25 -26.63 20.33
CA GLN A 35 3.88 -26.85 20.80
C GLN A 35 2.99 -25.62 20.57
N PHE A 36 3.51 -24.43 20.84
CA PHE A 36 2.82 -23.16 20.58
C PHE A 36 2.37 -23.01 19.11
N LEU A 37 3.23 -23.40 18.16
CA LEU A 37 2.91 -23.35 16.73
C LEU A 37 1.82 -24.37 16.37
N ILE A 38 1.87 -25.57 16.94
CA ILE A 38 0.85 -26.62 16.72
C ILE A 38 -0.51 -26.18 17.26
N ASP A 39 -0.55 -25.66 18.49
CA ASP A 39 -1.80 -25.25 19.16
C ASP A 39 -2.52 -24.13 18.39
N ARG A 40 -1.78 -23.26 17.70
CA ARG A 40 -2.32 -22.18 16.85
C ARG A 40 -2.48 -22.57 15.38
N GLN A 41 -2.29 -23.84 15.03
CA GLN A 41 -2.35 -24.34 13.64
C GLN A 41 -1.39 -23.60 12.68
N ILE A 42 -0.25 -23.16 13.19
CA ILE A 42 0.79 -22.45 12.44
C ILE A 42 1.71 -23.47 11.78
N ARG A 43 1.89 -23.38 10.46
CA ARG A 43 2.69 -24.35 9.68
C ARG A 43 4.19 -24.14 9.91
N ILE A 44 4.93 -25.21 10.17
CA ILE A 44 6.39 -25.18 10.35
C ILE A 44 7.09 -25.60 9.05
N CYS A 45 8.03 -24.80 8.55
CA CYS A 45 8.80 -25.10 7.32
C CYS A 45 10.31 -25.16 7.62
N ASP A 46 10.97 -26.25 7.26
CA ASP A 46 12.44 -26.42 7.35
C ASP A 46 13.11 -26.01 6.03
N SER A 47 14.24 -25.30 6.13
CA SER A 47 15.01 -24.84 4.97
C SER A 47 16.19 -25.78 4.67
N SER A 48 15.94 -26.92 4.02
CA SER A 48 16.99 -27.76 3.42
C SER A 48 16.70 -28.10 1.94
N PRO A 49 17.73 -28.20 1.08
CA PRO A 49 17.57 -28.56 -0.34
C PRO A 49 17.65 -30.09 -0.57
N PRO A 50 16.85 -30.72 -1.47
CA PRO A 50 16.96 -32.15 -1.78
C PRO A 50 17.68 -32.49 -3.11
N ASP A 51 18.51 -33.55 -3.09
CA ASP A 51 19.18 -34.26 -4.20
C ASP A 51 18.26 -35.28 -4.92
N PRO A 52 18.58 -35.79 -6.14
CA PRO A 52 17.68 -36.60 -6.96
C PRO A 52 17.97 -38.12 -6.98
N GLY A 53 16.96 -38.95 -6.66
CA GLY A 53 16.98 -40.41 -6.93
C GLY A 53 15.73 -41.17 -6.47
N GLU A 54 14.98 -41.71 -7.43
CA GLU A 54 13.89 -42.71 -7.37
C GLU A 54 12.42 -42.30 -7.11
N ALA A 55 11.54 -43.02 -7.80
CA ALA A 55 10.23 -42.61 -8.29
C ALA A 55 9.06 -43.16 -7.46
N GLY A 56 7.98 -42.37 -7.33
CA GLY A 56 6.70 -42.86 -6.81
C GLY A 56 5.67 -41.76 -6.57
N LEU A 57 4.55 -41.81 -7.30
CA LEU A 57 3.32 -41.02 -7.19
C LEU A 57 3.42 -39.48 -7.30
N GLY A 58 2.92 -38.99 -8.44
CA GLY A 58 2.10 -37.78 -8.54
C GLY A 58 2.80 -36.44 -8.31
N ARG A 59 2.49 -35.48 -9.19
CA ARG A 59 2.94 -34.07 -9.18
C ARG A 59 4.38 -33.83 -9.63
N LYS A 60 4.46 -33.17 -10.79
CA LYS A 60 5.28 -31.96 -10.96
C LYS A 60 4.43 -30.92 -11.69
N GLU A 61 3.40 -30.45 -11.00
CA GLU A 61 3.01 -29.04 -11.10
C GLU A 61 3.49 -28.41 -9.79
N ASP A 62 4.36 -27.42 -9.94
CA ASP A 62 5.10 -26.75 -8.88
C ASP A 62 4.16 -26.05 -7.89
N ILE A 63 3.81 -26.72 -6.79
CA ILE A 63 3.08 -26.08 -5.68
C ILE A 63 4.09 -25.53 -4.67
N ARG A 64 4.50 -24.27 -4.91
CA ARG A 64 5.16 -23.40 -3.94
C ARG A 64 4.09 -22.88 -2.96
N LEU A 65 4.19 -23.22 -1.67
CA LEU A 65 3.32 -22.62 -0.64
C LEU A 65 3.85 -21.23 -0.25
N SER A 66 3.45 -20.28 -1.07
CA SER A 66 3.44 -18.84 -0.83
C SER A 66 2.61 -18.50 0.42
N GLY A 67 3.24 -18.36 1.58
CA GLY A 67 2.96 -17.14 2.34
C GLY A 67 3.44 -16.01 1.44
N ALA A 68 2.54 -15.15 0.96
CA ALA A 68 2.92 -14.16 -0.03
C ALA A 68 3.91 -13.17 0.61
N ASP A 69 5.21 -13.46 0.50
CA ASP A 69 6.22 -12.45 0.26
C ASP A 69 5.66 -11.59 -0.87
N CYS A 70 5.00 -10.49 -0.51
CA CYS A 70 4.49 -9.56 -1.48
C CYS A 70 5.66 -8.70 -1.96
N LYS A 71 6.65 -9.36 -2.58
CA LYS A 71 7.50 -8.69 -3.55
C LYS A 71 6.54 -8.12 -4.57
N ILE A 72 6.41 -6.80 -4.52
CA ILE A 72 5.75 -6.02 -5.56
C ILE A 72 6.29 -6.55 -6.88
N SER A 73 5.40 -7.04 -7.75
CA SER A 73 5.78 -7.54 -9.09
C SER A 73 6.63 -6.49 -9.80
N SER A 74 7.56 -6.91 -10.67
CA SER A 74 8.33 -5.98 -11.50
C SER A 74 7.44 -4.98 -12.23
N ASP A 75 6.26 -5.42 -12.69
CA ASP A 75 5.30 -4.60 -13.42
C ASP A 75 4.60 -3.60 -12.49
N THR A 76 4.23 -4.03 -11.30
CA THR A 76 3.65 -3.14 -10.29
C THR A 76 4.69 -2.12 -9.81
N ALA A 77 5.95 -2.53 -9.66
CA ALA A 77 7.04 -1.65 -9.29
C ALA A 77 7.33 -0.61 -10.39
N ALA A 78 7.35 -1.03 -11.66
CA ALA A 78 7.44 -0.14 -12.79
C ALA A 78 6.27 0.85 -12.82
N PHE A 79 5.04 0.38 -12.58
CA PHE A 79 3.87 1.24 -12.52
C PHE A 79 3.94 2.25 -11.37
N ILE A 80 4.41 1.86 -10.18
CA ILE A 80 4.66 2.79 -9.07
C ILE A 80 5.64 3.89 -9.48
N ARG A 81 6.73 3.55 -10.19
CA ARG A 81 7.66 4.55 -10.73
C ARG A 81 7.00 5.47 -11.77
N THR A 82 6.10 4.95 -12.60
CA THR A 82 5.31 5.77 -13.52
C THR A 82 4.41 6.75 -12.76
N VAL A 83 3.71 6.29 -11.70
CA VAL A 83 2.88 7.17 -10.86
C VAL A 83 3.74 8.22 -10.17
N GLN A 84 4.92 7.84 -9.66
CA GLN A 84 5.87 8.76 -9.05
C GLN A 84 6.34 9.83 -10.05
N ALA A 85 6.70 9.44 -11.27
CA ALA A 85 7.07 10.38 -12.32
C ALA A 85 5.92 11.34 -12.70
N LEU A 86 4.69 10.83 -12.75
CA LEU A 86 3.50 11.65 -13.01
C LEU A 86 3.23 12.66 -11.88
N LEU A 87 3.47 12.28 -10.62
CA LEU A 87 3.41 13.19 -9.47
C LEU A 87 4.49 14.28 -9.57
N LEU A 88 5.73 13.92 -9.90
CA LEU A 88 6.81 14.89 -10.10
C LEU A 88 6.49 15.87 -11.23
N GLN A 89 6.01 15.37 -12.38
CA GLN A 89 5.60 16.20 -13.51
C GLN A 89 4.47 17.15 -13.09
N THR A 90 3.44 16.62 -12.42
CA THR A 90 2.31 17.43 -11.96
C THR A 90 2.73 18.50 -10.95
N GLY A 91 3.60 18.15 -10.00
CA GLY A 91 4.15 19.09 -9.03
C GLY A 91 4.94 20.20 -9.73
N SER A 92 5.80 19.85 -10.68
CA SER A 92 6.57 20.80 -11.49
C SER A 92 5.65 21.75 -12.28
N ASP A 93 4.64 21.21 -12.95
CA ASP A 93 3.63 21.98 -13.70
C ASP A 93 2.82 22.94 -12.81
N LEU A 94 2.62 22.59 -11.55
CA LEU A 94 1.84 23.38 -10.60
C LEU A 94 2.67 24.44 -9.88
N LEU A 95 4.00 24.40 -9.91
CA LEU A 95 4.84 25.43 -9.29
C LEU A 95 4.56 26.83 -9.85
N GLU A 96 4.23 26.92 -11.14
CA GLU A 96 3.90 28.17 -11.82
C GLU A 96 2.46 28.66 -11.52
N ILE A 97 1.60 27.80 -10.96
CA ILE A 97 0.16 28.05 -10.78
C ILE A 97 -0.19 28.22 -9.30
N ASN A 98 0.23 27.25 -8.47
CA ASN A 98 -0.04 27.21 -7.05
C ASN A 98 1.06 26.41 -6.33
N VAL A 99 1.99 27.15 -5.71
CA VAL A 99 3.14 26.59 -5.00
C VAL A 99 2.72 25.68 -3.83
N LEU A 100 1.63 26.00 -3.12
CA LEU A 100 1.16 25.19 -1.99
C LEU A 100 0.63 23.83 -2.47
N THR A 101 -0.16 23.83 -3.55
CA THR A 101 -0.61 22.58 -4.18
C THR A 101 0.58 21.78 -4.70
N ALA A 102 1.56 22.42 -5.33
CA ALA A 102 2.76 21.74 -5.82
C ALA A 102 3.56 21.08 -4.68
N GLN A 103 3.75 21.78 -3.56
CA GLN A 103 4.42 21.25 -2.36
C GLN A 103 3.68 20.03 -1.79
N GLU A 104 2.36 20.07 -1.73
CA GLU A 104 1.54 18.93 -1.32
C GLU A 104 1.74 17.74 -2.28
N ILE A 105 1.75 17.97 -3.60
CA ILE A 105 2.03 16.91 -4.59
C ILE A 105 3.41 16.29 -4.39
N PHE A 106 4.45 17.06 -4.10
CA PHE A 106 5.78 16.50 -3.80
C PHE A 106 5.80 15.70 -2.50
N THR A 107 4.96 16.02 -1.52
CA THR A 107 4.78 15.21 -0.32
C THR A 107 4.12 13.87 -0.65
N LEU A 108 3.08 13.88 -1.49
CA LEU A 108 2.42 12.66 -1.97
C LEU A 108 3.35 11.78 -2.80
N GLU A 109 4.19 12.39 -3.64
CA GLU A 109 5.23 11.72 -4.43
C GLU A 109 6.15 10.86 -3.55
N ARG A 110 6.73 11.46 -2.51
CA ARG A 110 7.66 10.76 -1.60
C ARG A 110 6.98 9.57 -0.93
N ARG A 111 5.68 9.67 -0.64
CA ARG A 111 4.89 8.56 -0.08
C ARG A 111 4.73 7.42 -1.08
N VAL A 112 4.39 7.73 -2.33
CA VAL A 112 4.27 6.72 -3.40
C VAL A 112 5.63 6.05 -3.66
N ALA A 113 6.72 6.81 -3.69
CA ALA A 113 8.08 6.27 -3.78
C ALA A 113 8.42 5.34 -2.61
N GLY A 114 7.87 5.62 -1.42
CA GLY A 114 8.02 4.81 -0.21
C GLY A 114 7.39 3.41 -0.31
N LEU A 115 6.46 3.18 -1.24
CA LEU A 115 5.85 1.85 -1.46
C LEU A 115 6.88 0.81 -1.93
N LEU A 116 7.95 1.26 -2.59
CA LEU A 116 9.06 0.40 -3.03
C LEU A 116 10.12 0.19 -1.94
N LYS A 117 9.97 0.82 -0.78
CA LYS A 117 10.93 0.77 0.33
C LYS A 117 10.34 -0.05 1.48
N GLU A 118 11.21 -0.68 2.27
CA GLU A 118 10.81 -1.47 3.45
C GLU A 118 10.16 -0.63 4.56
N ARG A 119 10.40 0.69 4.57
CA ARG A 119 9.75 1.65 5.47
C ARG A 119 9.07 2.76 4.67
N PRO A 120 7.73 2.76 4.55
CA PRO A 120 7.01 3.87 3.94
C PRO A 120 7.15 5.13 4.81
N ALA A 121 7.25 6.30 4.17
CA ALA A 121 7.23 7.58 4.85
C ALA A 121 5.89 7.80 5.59
N GLN A 122 5.90 8.65 6.63
CA GLN A 122 4.67 9.10 7.29
C GLN A 122 3.69 9.68 6.24
N GLY A 123 2.41 9.35 6.38
CA GLY A 123 1.38 9.76 5.44
C GLY A 123 1.00 11.24 5.52
N PRO A 124 0.35 11.85 4.49
CA PRO A 124 -0.41 13.07 4.67
C PRO A 124 -1.30 12.97 5.91
N GLU A 125 -1.22 14.03 6.71
CA GLU A 125 -2.12 14.25 7.82
C GLU A 125 -3.55 14.34 7.30
N CYS A 126 -4.46 13.66 7.98
CA CYS A 126 -5.88 13.77 7.68
C CYS A 126 -6.38 15.13 8.18
N ILE A 127 -6.42 16.11 7.28
CA ILE A 127 -7.16 17.36 7.52
C ILE A 127 -8.62 17.04 7.19
N GLY A 128 -9.36 16.54 8.18
CA GLY A 128 -10.72 16.06 7.99
C GLY A 128 -11.65 17.08 7.33
N CYS A 129 -12.60 16.60 6.53
CA CYS A 129 -13.68 17.38 5.94
C CYS A 129 -15.00 16.59 6.04
N ALA A 130 -16.13 17.22 5.68
CA ALA A 130 -17.48 16.63 5.89
C ALA A 130 -17.67 15.22 5.31
N GLY A 131 -16.95 14.87 4.22
CA GLY A 131 -17.03 13.54 3.59
C GLY A 131 -15.78 12.66 3.72
N ILE A 132 -14.70 13.17 4.32
CA ILE A 132 -13.43 12.46 4.48
C ILE A 132 -12.90 12.75 5.90
N THR A 133 -13.05 11.80 6.80
CA THR A 133 -12.72 11.93 8.23
C THR A 133 -11.56 11.01 8.59
N PRO A 134 -10.92 11.19 9.77
CA PRO A 134 -9.92 10.24 10.25
C PRO A 134 -10.41 8.79 10.28
N ASP A 135 -11.70 8.57 10.55
CA ASP A 135 -12.29 7.23 10.64
C ASP A 135 -12.35 6.48 9.29
N ASN A 136 -12.38 7.22 8.17
CA ASN A 136 -12.49 6.65 6.82
C ASN A 136 -11.30 7.00 5.90
N TRP A 137 -10.25 7.60 6.46
CA TRP A 137 -9.07 8.08 5.74
C TRP A 137 -8.30 6.96 5.02
N ASP A 138 -8.27 5.78 5.62
CA ASP A 138 -7.60 4.59 5.09
C ASP A 138 -8.55 3.66 4.31
N CYS A 139 -9.71 4.17 3.88
CA CYS A 139 -10.68 3.47 3.05
C CYS A 139 -10.68 4.02 1.62
N LEU A 140 -11.06 3.18 0.65
CA LEU A 140 -11.31 3.65 -0.71
C LEU A 140 -12.63 4.42 -0.71
N LEU A 141 -12.56 5.72 -0.98
CA LEU A 141 -13.73 6.59 -1.03
C LEU A 141 -14.11 6.90 -2.49
N GLU A 142 -15.43 6.97 -2.73
CA GLU A 142 -15.99 7.52 -3.96
C GLU A 142 -15.64 9.00 -4.13
N ASP A 143 -15.79 9.47 -5.36
CA ASP A 143 -15.60 10.87 -5.70
C ASP A 143 -16.63 11.76 -5.01
N CYS A 144 -16.18 12.92 -4.54
CA CYS A 144 -17.10 13.93 -3.99
C CYS A 144 -18.05 14.47 -5.07
N PHE A 145 -17.57 14.52 -6.31
CA PHE A 145 -18.30 14.88 -7.53
C PHE A 145 -17.55 14.39 -8.76
N GLU A 146 -18.26 14.25 -9.87
CA GLU A 146 -17.67 13.90 -11.17
C GLU A 146 -16.93 15.10 -11.77
N VAL A 147 -15.67 14.89 -12.17
CA VAL A 147 -14.87 15.94 -12.82
C VAL A 147 -15.16 15.92 -14.32
N THR A 148 -15.88 16.94 -14.77
CA THR A 148 -16.28 17.14 -16.17
C THR A 148 -15.60 18.35 -16.81
N GLY A 149 -15.82 18.56 -18.12
CA GLY A 149 -15.32 19.72 -18.87
C GLY A 149 -15.76 21.08 -18.31
N PHE A 150 -16.86 21.14 -17.54
CA PHE A 150 -17.27 22.34 -16.82
C PHE A 150 -16.20 22.77 -15.79
N HIS A 151 -15.66 21.82 -15.02
CA HIS A 151 -14.63 22.08 -14.01
C HIS A 151 -13.30 22.48 -14.66
N ALA A 152 -12.99 21.90 -15.83
CA ALA A 152 -11.78 22.22 -16.60
C ALA A 152 -11.75 23.67 -17.10
N GLN A 153 -12.92 24.30 -17.28
CA GLN A 153 -13.06 25.71 -17.71
C GLN A 153 -13.00 26.72 -16.55
N SER A 154 -12.96 26.25 -15.29
CA SER A 154 -12.86 27.13 -14.12
C SER A 154 -11.48 27.80 -14.03
N PRO A 155 -11.31 28.88 -13.24
CA PRO A 155 -10.01 29.54 -13.06
C PRO A 155 -8.90 28.59 -12.57
N ARG A 156 -9.27 27.57 -11.77
CA ARG A 156 -8.35 26.51 -11.29
C ARG A 156 -8.52 25.19 -12.06
N GLY A 157 -9.12 25.23 -13.25
CA GLY A 157 -9.44 24.04 -14.04
C GLY A 157 -8.22 23.21 -14.42
N ARG A 158 -7.09 23.86 -14.77
CA ARG A 158 -5.81 23.18 -15.04
C ARG A 158 -5.31 22.39 -13.82
N GLU A 159 -5.51 22.92 -12.63
CA GLU A 159 -5.15 22.23 -11.39
C GLU A 159 -6.08 21.04 -11.14
N ILE A 160 -7.40 21.26 -11.20
CA ILE A 160 -8.41 20.21 -11.01
C ILE A 160 -8.18 19.02 -11.95
N VAL A 161 -7.94 19.27 -13.23
CA VAL A 161 -7.73 18.20 -14.23
C VAL A 161 -6.47 17.40 -13.94
N ARG A 162 -5.36 18.05 -13.58
CA ARG A 162 -4.10 17.36 -13.23
C ARG A 162 -4.26 16.51 -11.96
N LEU A 163 -4.91 17.06 -10.93
CA LEU A 163 -5.19 16.33 -9.69
C LEU A 163 -6.14 15.14 -9.94
N HIS A 164 -7.15 15.32 -10.79
CA HIS A 164 -8.08 14.26 -11.16
C HIS A 164 -7.38 13.12 -11.91
N LEU A 165 -6.49 13.45 -12.85
CA LEU A 165 -5.68 12.45 -13.55
C LEU A 165 -4.87 11.61 -12.55
N LEU A 166 -4.15 12.27 -11.63
CA LEU A 166 -3.42 11.59 -10.55
C LEU A 166 -4.32 10.67 -9.72
N ARG A 167 -5.50 11.16 -9.32
CA ARG A 167 -6.48 10.40 -8.53
C ARG A 167 -6.89 9.12 -9.26
N CYS A 168 -7.20 9.22 -10.55
CA CYS A 168 -7.56 8.07 -11.39
C CYS A 168 -6.40 7.08 -11.53
N THR A 169 -5.18 7.56 -11.78
CA THR A 169 -3.99 6.71 -11.89
C THR A 169 -3.68 5.98 -10.58
N LEU A 170 -3.82 6.63 -9.42
CA LEU A 170 -3.62 6.01 -8.11
C LEU A 170 -4.69 4.97 -7.78
N ARG A 171 -5.93 5.15 -8.23
CA ARG A 171 -6.96 4.10 -8.13
C ARG A 171 -6.59 2.85 -8.92
N GLN A 172 -6.04 3.03 -10.12
CA GLN A 172 -5.50 1.91 -10.90
C GLN A 172 -4.34 1.23 -10.16
N LEU A 173 -3.45 2.00 -9.53
CA LEU A 173 -2.37 1.45 -8.71
C LEU A 173 -2.91 0.62 -7.54
N ALA A 174 -3.94 1.12 -6.82
CA ALA A 174 -4.58 0.39 -5.73
C ALA A 174 -5.15 -0.97 -6.18
N GLY A 175 -5.66 -1.05 -7.41
CA GLY A 175 -6.09 -2.32 -8.01
C GLY A 175 -4.95 -3.29 -8.34
N LYS A 176 -3.73 -2.78 -8.58
CA LYS A 176 -2.53 -3.56 -8.94
C LYS A 176 -1.68 -4.01 -7.76
N ILE A 177 -1.91 -3.49 -6.56
CA ILE A 177 -1.20 -3.87 -5.33
C ILE A 177 -2.03 -4.82 -4.46
N PRO A 178 -1.39 -5.66 -3.65
CA PRO A 178 -2.08 -6.53 -2.69
C PRO A 178 -2.97 -5.74 -1.73
N GLU A 179 -4.09 -6.35 -1.31
CA GLU A 179 -5.12 -5.69 -0.51
C GLU A 179 -4.59 -5.05 0.79
N HIS A 180 -3.71 -5.75 1.50
CA HIS A 180 -3.10 -5.23 2.74
C HIS A 180 -2.24 -3.97 2.52
N GLN A 181 -1.71 -3.75 1.31
CA GLN A 181 -0.94 -2.55 0.95
C GLN A 181 -1.81 -1.40 0.47
N ARG A 182 -3.08 -1.64 0.14
CA ARG A 182 -3.97 -0.60 -0.40
C ARG A 182 -4.20 0.55 0.58
N LYS A 183 -4.19 0.27 1.89
CA LYS A 183 -4.24 1.28 2.96
C LYS A 183 -3.08 2.28 2.92
N LEU A 184 -1.98 1.95 2.23
CA LEU A 184 -0.86 2.88 2.02
C LEU A 184 -1.14 3.89 0.89
N VAL A 185 -2.02 3.54 -0.04
CA VAL A 185 -2.35 4.35 -1.24
C VAL A 185 -3.64 5.13 -1.07
N TYR A 186 -4.65 4.57 -0.41
CA TYR A 186 -5.94 5.23 -0.21
C TYR A 186 -5.85 6.65 0.38
N PRO A 187 -4.97 6.93 1.35
CA PRO A 187 -4.91 8.29 1.88
C PRO A 187 -4.30 9.29 0.90
N VAL A 188 -3.45 8.84 -0.04
CA VAL A 188 -2.97 9.68 -1.15
C VAL A 188 -4.14 10.04 -2.08
N ILE A 189 -4.99 9.07 -2.41
CA ILE A 189 -6.20 9.27 -3.21
C ILE A 189 -7.15 10.24 -2.51
N ASN A 190 -7.39 10.02 -1.22
CA ASN A 190 -8.30 10.82 -0.41
C ASN A 190 -7.79 12.25 -0.25
N ARG A 191 -6.46 12.45 -0.10
CA ARG A 191 -5.85 13.78 -0.12
C ARG A 191 -6.06 14.50 -1.46
N LEU A 192 -5.84 13.82 -2.59
CA LEU A 192 -6.12 14.41 -3.90
C LEU A 192 -7.60 14.79 -4.05
N SER A 193 -8.53 13.98 -3.55
CA SER A 193 -9.95 14.34 -3.53
C SER A 193 -10.23 15.61 -2.73
N GLN A 194 -9.58 15.80 -1.58
CA GLN A 194 -9.69 17.06 -0.83
C GLN A 194 -9.13 18.24 -1.61
N MET A 195 -7.96 18.09 -2.25
CA MET A 195 -7.34 19.13 -3.06
C MET A 195 -8.23 19.54 -4.24
N ILE A 196 -8.91 18.58 -4.89
CA ILE A 196 -9.88 18.83 -5.97
C ILE A 196 -11.08 19.65 -5.45
N CYS A 197 -11.65 19.28 -4.30
CA CYS A 197 -12.75 20.03 -3.68
C CYS A 197 -12.35 21.48 -3.34
N LEU A 198 -11.15 21.66 -2.77
CA LEU A 198 -10.62 22.98 -2.43
C LEU A 198 -10.33 23.81 -3.69
N ALA A 199 -9.83 23.18 -4.76
CA ALA A 199 -9.54 23.85 -6.02
C ALA A 199 -10.81 24.34 -6.73
N PHE A 200 -11.92 23.60 -6.62
CA PHE A 200 -13.19 24.01 -7.22
C PHE A 200 -13.90 25.13 -6.45
N GLY A 201 -13.57 25.35 -5.18
CA GLY A 201 -14.09 26.48 -4.39
C GLY A 201 -14.99 26.11 -3.21
N GLY A 202 -14.96 24.86 -2.74
CA GLY A 202 -15.67 24.47 -1.52
C GLY A 202 -14.79 24.59 -0.28
N ASN A 203 -15.25 25.35 0.74
CA ASN A 203 -14.78 25.17 2.13
C ASN A 203 -15.36 23.88 2.76
N THR A 204 -16.30 23.24 2.06
CA THR A 204 -17.00 22.03 2.47
C THR A 204 -16.85 20.96 1.40
N CYS A 205 -16.65 19.72 1.85
CA CYS A 205 -16.66 18.56 0.98
C CYS A 205 -18.04 18.41 0.34
N GLN A 206 -18.11 18.24 -0.98
CA GLN A 206 -19.39 18.08 -1.69
C GLN A 206 -19.93 16.65 -1.71
N LYS A 207 -19.30 15.73 -0.97
CA LYS A 207 -19.76 14.35 -0.89
C LYS A 207 -21.13 14.34 -0.20
N LYS A 208 -22.15 13.83 -0.91
CA LYS A 208 -23.48 13.62 -0.34
C LYS A 208 -23.43 12.48 0.69
N HIS A 209 -24.06 12.69 1.84
CA HIS A 209 -24.26 11.67 2.87
C HIS A 209 -25.15 10.55 2.36
#